data_AF-A0A9P8MDA9-F1
#
_entry.id   AF-A0A9P8MDA9-F1
#
_cell.length_a   1.000
_cell.length_b   1.000
_cell.length_c   1.000
_cell.angle_alpha   90.00
_cell.angle_beta   90.00
_cell.angle_gamma   90.00
#
_symmetry.space_group_name_H-M   'P 1'
#
loop_
_entity.id
_entity.type
_entity.pdbx_description
1 polymer ?
#
loop_
_entity_poly.entity_id
_entity_poly.type
_entity_poly.pdbx_seq_one_letter_code
_entity_poly.pdbx_strand_id
1 'polypeptide(L)'
;MPDTSGYGYDIRDDDALVGDDNSSVSSLGSASTLVSEGANPGRRLPNIRPHIDHRVDVVIIGSGITAVGVALSILPLMASRGMAPDVFVLEAMGLCHEGATQHDALMSFLPCRVFRPDGGLLPEKVLDFQVKNAEAVKELESKYLGAGAREFEMEELYDNDEDLEFGKRTQRPLDELYPQYGATILEGDEVPHYGPLRARGARTNTARLIRLHKLVTSIWADLRTQYANLRISTNTCVRHIALTTGSSHPYIVTSSWGSIRARHVVHATASSAPRLLPEIGLTAGWKHRLLLRPGARFPNREGKHIWALHLESHPFTVIRLPGGNDEIDELLIDWEWVSGRDHGEMLSTVDQIYSYMESVFGPEWKDAEIMGQNRSSTIGITGDSLPFVGRIPQDYTNRGVSSSEQAAVEAPFSDDGGLATPGEWISAGYNGQETAFALLSGHAVGIQIAGMENEELEMVPGRPGGRLNDWFPKEELSLDDDRMMRANLGSLG
;
A
#
# COMPACT_ATOMS: atom_id res chain seq x y z
N MET A 1 -53.16 -21.28 -65.70
CA MET A 1 -53.98 -20.06 -65.88
C MET A 1 -53.56 -19.08 -64.80
N PRO A 2 -53.36 -17.80 -65.16
CA PRO A 2 -52.33 -16.95 -64.57
C PRO A 2 -52.90 -15.75 -63.80
N ASP A 3 -52.03 -15.06 -63.06
CA ASP A 3 -52.03 -13.60 -62.87
C ASP A 3 -50.59 -13.26 -62.39
N THR A 4 -49.65 -12.62 -63.12
CA THR A 4 -49.54 -11.27 -63.75
C THR A 4 -50.08 -10.17 -62.83
N SER A 5 -49.43 -9.06 -62.48
CA SER A 5 -48.29 -8.24 -62.95
C SER A 5 -48.12 -7.11 -61.88
N GLY A 6 -47.10 -6.26 -61.75
CA GLY A 6 -45.93 -5.88 -62.56
C GLY A 6 -45.25 -4.61 -61.98
N TYR A 7 -44.22 -4.15 -62.69
CA TYR A 7 -43.56 -2.81 -62.71
C TYR A 7 -42.82 -2.33 -61.43
N GLY A 8 -41.60 -1.79 -61.47
CA GLY A 8 -40.77 -1.30 -62.59
C GLY A 8 -39.34 -0.92 -62.14
N TYR A 9 -38.54 -0.60 -63.15
CA TYR A 9 -37.11 -0.24 -63.19
C TYR A 9 -36.71 0.96 -62.30
N ASP A 10 -35.50 0.93 -61.72
CA ASP A 10 -34.45 1.88 -62.14
C ASP A 10 -33.03 1.38 -61.84
N ILE A 11 -32.14 1.66 -62.79
CA ILE A 11 -30.72 1.30 -62.83
C ILE A 11 -29.91 2.42 -62.18
N ARG A 12 -28.88 2.06 -61.39
CA ARG A 12 -27.57 2.73 -61.46
C ARG A 12 -26.48 1.87 -60.84
N ASP A 13 -25.47 1.67 -61.68
CA ASP A 13 -24.18 1.04 -61.46
C ASP A 13 -23.41 1.69 -60.30
N ASP A 14 -22.72 0.90 -59.50
CA ASP A 14 -21.26 0.77 -59.67
C ASP A 14 -20.72 -0.32 -58.73
N ASP A 15 -20.05 -1.28 -59.36
CA ASP A 15 -18.87 -2.02 -58.93
C ASP A 15 -18.81 -2.64 -57.53
N ALA A 16 -18.34 -3.87 -57.34
CA ALA A 16 -17.97 -4.97 -58.22
C ALA A 16 -17.66 -6.12 -57.24
N LEU A 17 -18.18 -7.32 -57.56
CA LEU A 17 -17.45 -8.60 -57.64
C LEU A 17 -16.53 -8.96 -56.45
N VAL A 18 -16.57 -10.11 -55.79
CA VAL A 18 -16.87 -11.53 -56.08
C VAL A 18 -16.41 -12.20 -54.76
N GLY A 19 -16.96 -13.24 -54.18
CA GLY A 19 -17.85 -14.31 -54.60
C GLY A 19 -17.64 -15.43 -53.58
N ASP A 20 -18.67 -16.24 -53.43
CA ASP A 20 -18.81 -17.39 -52.54
C ASP A 20 -17.61 -18.37 -52.61
N ASP A 21 -17.29 -19.10 -51.53
CA ASP A 21 -18.01 -20.33 -51.23
C ASP A 21 -17.45 -21.12 -50.03
N ASN A 22 -18.35 -21.90 -49.46
CA ASN A 22 -18.18 -22.89 -48.40
C ASN A 22 -16.98 -23.85 -48.57
N SER A 23 -16.32 -24.23 -47.47
CA SER A 23 -16.43 -25.61 -46.92
C SER A 23 -15.49 -25.92 -45.74
N SER A 24 -16.09 -26.56 -44.73
CA SER A 24 -15.55 -27.58 -43.80
C SER A 24 -14.36 -27.31 -42.86
N VAL A 25 -14.71 -27.14 -41.58
CA VAL A 25 -14.25 -27.91 -40.39
C VAL A 25 -12.77 -28.28 -40.26
N SER A 26 -12.07 -27.64 -39.32
CA SER A 26 -11.22 -28.33 -38.33
C SER A 26 -10.82 -27.40 -37.16
N SER A 27 -11.27 -27.76 -35.96
CA SER A 27 -10.68 -27.49 -34.63
C SER A 27 -9.80 -26.23 -34.42
N LEU A 28 -10.34 -25.26 -33.69
CA LEU A 28 -9.59 -24.36 -32.80
C LEU A 28 -10.25 -24.56 -31.43
N GLY A 29 -9.65 -25.23 -30.44
CA GLY A 29 -8.30 -25.02 -29.97
C GLY A 29 -8.33 -23.80 -29.05
N SER A 30 -8.50 -24.06 -27.75
CA SER A 30 -8.67 -23.10 -26.66
C SER A 30 -7.93 -21.78 -26.88
N ALA A 31 -8.68 -20.70 -27.08
CA ALA A 31 -8.17 -19.35 -26.90
C ALA A 31 -8.03 -19.11 -25.39
N SER A 32 -6.85 -19.46 -24.87
CA SER A 32 -6.28 -18.85 -23.68
C SER A 32 -6.50 -17.34 -23.80
N THR A 33 -7.29 -16.79 -22.88
CA THR A 33 -7.46 -15.34 -22.77
C THR A 33 -6.09 -14.75 -22.51
N LEU A 34 -5.56 -14.18 -23.58
CA LEU A 34 -4.40 -13.30 -23.58
C LEU A 34 -4.49 -12.40 -22.36
N VAL A 35 -3.55 -12.58 -21.44
CA VAL A 35 -3.08 -11.48 -20.62
C VAL A 35 -2.78 -10.38 -21.62
N SER A 36 -3.64 -9.37 -21.67
CA SER A 36 -3.24 -8.10 -22.23
C SER A 36 -2.10 -7.64 -21.35
N GLU A 37 -0.87 -7.93 -21.77
CA GLU A 37 0.26 -7.06 -21.53
C GLU A 37 -0.17 -5.69 -22.05
N GLY A 38 -0.90 -4.96 -21.20
CA GLY A 38 -1.18 -3.56 -21.43
C GLY A 38 0.18 -2.94 -21.62
N ALA A 39 0.44 -2.47 -22.84
CA ALA A 39 1.64 -1.76 -23.20
C ALA A 39 1.90 -0.73 -22.10
N ASN A 40 2.91 -0.99 -21.28
CA ASN A 40 3.36 -0.10 -20.24
C ASN A 40 3.77 1.22 -20.95
N PRO A 41 3.01 2.33 -20.83
CA PRO A 41 3.41 3.56 -21.50
C PRO A 41 4.57 4.24 -20.76
N GLY A 42 5.14 3.58 -19.74
CA GLY A 42 6.44 3.90 -19.20
C GLY A 42 7.53 3.61 -20.21
N ARG A 43 7.86 4.60 -21.05
CA ARG A 43 9.16 4.71 -21.74
C ARG A 43 10.23 4.14 -20.78
N ARG A 44 10.89 3.01 -21.13
CA ARG A 44 11.95 2.42 -20.30
C ARG A 44 12.87 3.55 -19.83
N LEU A 45 12.87 3.83 -18.53
CA LEU A 45 13.72 4.88 -18.00
C LEU A 45 15.16 4.47 -18.26
N PRO A 46 16.00 5.35 -18.83
CA PRO A 46 17.39 4.99 -19.05
C PRO A 46 18.01 4.66 -17.69
N ASN A 47 18.49 3.42 -17.54
CA ASN A 47 19.26 3.02 -16.37
C ASN A 47 20.53 3.87 -16.37
N ILE A 48 20.56 4.89 -15.51
CA ILE A 48 21.76 5.66 -15.25
C ILE A 48 22.70 4.70 -14.52
N ARG A 49 23.86 4.36 -15.13
CA ARG A 49 24.89 3.58 -14.43
C ARG A 49 25.43 4.45 -13.29
N PRO A 50 25.23 4.07 -12.03
CA PRO A 50 25.80 4.80 -10.91
C PRO A 50 27.32 4.62 -10.89
N HIS A 51 28.05 5.73 -10.92
CA HIS A 51 29.50 5.76 -10.71
C HIS A 51 29.78 6.20 -9.28
N ILE A 52 30.83 5.68 -8.64
CA ILE A 52 31.14 5.95 -7.22
C ILE A 52 31.43 7.43 -6.95
N ASP A 53 31.74 8.21 -7.99
CA ASP A 53 31.96 9.65 -7.93
C ASP A 53 30.64 10.45 -7.94
N HIS A 54 29.51 9.81 -8.25
CA HIS A 54 28.20 10.44 -8.14
C HIS A 54 27.85 10.60 -6.66
N ARG A 55 27.70 11.87 -6.27
CA ARG A 55 27.23 12.29 -4.95
C ARG A 55 25.77 12.72 -5.07
N VAL A 56 24.95 12.25 -4.16
CA VAL A 56 23.51 12.50 -4.12
C VAL A 56 23.14 12.90 -2.70
N ASP A 57 22.34 13.94 -2.51
CA ASP A 57 21.99 14.36 -1.16
C ASP A 57 21.07 13.34 -0.47
N VAL A 58 20.07 12.80 -1.18
CA VAL A 58 19.12 11.84 -0.61
C VAL A 58 18.93 10.64 -1.53
N VAL A 59 19.20 9.44 -1.01
CA VAL A 59 18.83 8.18 -1.65
C VAL A 59 17.59 7.61 -0.96
N ILE A 60 16.54 7.32 -1.73
CA ILE A 60 15.33 6.66 -1.24
C ILE A 60 15.29 5.25 -1.83
N ILE A 61 15.20 4.23 -0.97
CA ILE A 61 15.14 2.83 -1.37
C ILE A 61 13.69 2.37 -1.32
N GLY A 62 13.16 1.95 -2.47
CA GLY A 62 11.74 1.66 -2.68
C GLY A 62 10.98 2.84 -3.30
N SER A 63 9.96 2.53 -4.09
CA SER A 63 9.16 3.53 -4.83
C SER A 63 7.68 3.59 -4.43
N GLY A 64 7.31 2.94 -3.31
CA GLY A 64 5.93 2.91 -2.81
C GLY A 64 5.45 4.24 -2.21
N ILE A 65 4.27 4.23 -1.58
CA ILE A 65 3.63 5.44 -1.02
C ILE A 65 4.48 6.14 0.06
N THR A 66 5.24 5.38 0.85
CA THR A 66 6.21 5.93 1.81
C THR A 66 7.24 6.82 1.11
N ALA A 67 7.83 6.34 0.00
CA ALA A 67 8.82 7.07 -0.76
C ALA A 67 8.23 8.34 -1.41
N VAL A 68 6.97 8.26 -1.83
CA VAL A 68 6.22 9.44 -2.28
C VAL A 68 6.08 10.47 -1.17
N GLY A 69 5.69 10.08 0.05
CA GLY A 69 5.61 11.00 1.19
C GLY A 69 6.95 11.70 1.48
N VAL A 70 8.05 10.95 1.43
CA VAL A 70 9.41 11.51 1.59
C VAL A 70 9.71 12.55 0.51
N ALA A 71 9.47 12.21 -0.76
CA ALA A 71 9.74 13.10 -1.89
C ALA A 71 8.83 14.35 -1.91
N LEU A 72 7.54 14.18 -1.59
CA LEU A 72 6.57 15.28 -1.46
C LEU A 72 6.85 16.20 -0.26
N SER A 73 7.70 15.79 0.68
CA SER A 73 8.25 16.69 1.70
C SER A 73 9.53 17.36 1.22
N ILE A 74 10.58 16.60 0.92
CA ILE A 74 11.93 17.14 0.71
C ILE A 74 11.96 18.10 -0.48
N LEU A 75 11.37 17.73 -1.62
CA LEU A 75 11.47 18.52 -2.84
C LEU A 75 10.85 19.92 -2.70
N PRO A 76 9.57 20.09 -2.31
CA PRO A 76 8.97 21.42 -2.17
C PRO A 76 9.51 22.21 -0.97
N LEU A 77 9.81 21.56 0.15
CA LEU A 77 10.33 22.25 1.34
C LEU A 77 11.73 22.83 1.08
N MET A 78 12.58 22.11 0.37
CA MET A 78 13.91 22.63 0.02
C MET A 78 13.82 23.66 -1.10
N ALA A 79 12.91 23.49 -2.06
CA ALA A 79 12.66 24.49 -3.09
C ALA A 79 12.17 25.83 -2.52
N SER A 80 11.34 25.82 -1.47
CA SER A 80 10.88 27.06 -0.80
C SER A 80 12.03 27.81 -0.11
N ARG A 81 13.11 27.11 0.26
CA ARG A 81 14.37 27.68 0.75
C ARG A 81 15.34 28.10 -0.37
N GLY A 82 14.93 27.98 -1.64
CA GLY A 82 15.78 28.25 -2.79
C GLY A 82 16.84 27.18 -3.02
N MET A 83 16.61 25.95 -2.54
CA MET A 83 17.55 24.83 -2.59
C MET A 83 17.00 23.69 -3.44
N ALA A 84 17.88 22.90 -4.03
CA ALA A 84 17.50 21.79 -4.91
C ALA A 84 18.40 20.57 -4.67
N PRO A 85 18.26 19.87 -3.53
CA PRO A 85 19.08 18.70 -3.23
C PRO A 85 18.85 17.59 -4.26
N ASP A 86 19.91 16.89 -4.65
CA ASP A 86 19.78 15.76 -5.56
C ASP A 86 19.07 14.59 -4.85
N VAL A 87 17.91 14.17 -5.34
CA VAL A 87 17.12 13.05 -4.80
C VAL A 87 17.11 11.89 -5.79
N PHE A 88 17.55 10.71 -5.34
CA PHE A 88 17.60 9.51 -6.18
C PHE A 88 16.82 8.35 -5.55
N VAL A 89 15.72 7.96 -6.21
CA VAL A 89 14.90 6.81 -5.85
C VAL A 89 15.42 5.55 -6.55
N LEU A 90 15.72 4.50 -5.78
CA LEU A 90 16.18 3.21 -6.27
C LEU A 90 15.12 2.14 -5.98
N GLU A 91 14.57 1.57 -7.04
CA GLU A 91 13.53 0.53 -6.98
C GLU A 91 14.08 -0.78 -7.52
N ALA A 92 13.98 -1.85 -6.74
CA ALA A 92 14.57 -3.15 -7.06
C ALA A 92 13.95 -3.81 -8.29
N MET A 93 12.67 -3.54 -8.56
CA MET A 93 11.91 -4.13 -9.66
C MET A 93 11.20 -3.04 -10.49
N GLY A 94 9.93 -3.23 -10.85
CA GLY A 94 9.12 -2.16 -11.44
C GLY A 94 8.71 -1.12 -10.39
N LEU A 95 8.23 0.05 -10.84
CA LEU A 95 7.61 1.01 -9.92
C LEU A 95 6.48 0.33 -9.14
N CYS A 96 6.43 0.56 -7.82
CA CYS A 96 5.36 0.07 -6.94
C CYS A 96 5.18 -1.46 -6.95
N HIS A 97 6.24 -2.21 -7.28
CA HIS A 97 6.14 -3.64 -7.57
C HIS A 97 5.97 -4.52 -6.33
N GLU A 98 6.21 -4.06 -5.10
CA GLU A 98 6.00 -4.84 -3.86
C GLU A 98 5.00 -4.15 -2.93
N GLY A 99 4.39 -4.93 -2.02
CA GLY A 99 3.53 -4.44 -0.94
C GLY A 99 2.18 -3.90 -1.38
N ALA A 100 1.57 -3.08 -0.52
CA ALA A 100 0.20 -2.57 -0.71
C ALA A 100 -0.02 -1.79 -2.02
N THR A 101 1.04 -1.24 -2.63
CA THR A 101 0.93 -0.44 -3.86
C THR A 101 0.78 -1.27 -5.14
N GLN A 102 0.88 -2.61 -5.07
CA GLN A 102 0.68 -3.47 -6.24
C GLN A 102 -0.75 -3.43 -6.78
N HIS A 103 -1.72 -3.10 -5.92
CA HIS A 103 -3.13 -3.30 -6.21
C HIS A 103 -4.01 -2.20 -5.60
N ASP A 104 -5.32 -2.30 -5.84
CA ASP A 104 -6.30 -1.51 -5.12
C ASP A 104 -6.26 -1.87 -3.63
N ALA A 105 -6.25 -0.85 -2.79
CA ALA A 105 -6.07 -0.94 -1.36
C ALA A 105 -7.33 -0.47 -0.64
N LEU A 106 -7.80 -1.28 0.30
CA LEU A 106 -8.88 -0.87 1.19
C LEU A 106 -8.34 0.10 2.24
N MET A 107 -9.06 1.21 2.42
CA MET A 107 -8.77 2.22 3.42
C MET A 107 -10.01 2.45 4.28
N SER A 108 -9.82 2.41 5.59
CA SER A 108 -10.81 2.81 6.59
C SER A 108 -10.47 4.22 7.10
N PHE A 109 -11.49 5.04 7.35
CA PHE A 109 -11.33 6.33 8.05
C PHE A 109 -11.43 6.19 9.57
N LEU A 110 -11.83 5.01 10.06
CA LEU A 110 -11.69 4.63 11.47
C LEU A 110 -10.33 3.91 11.68
N PRO A 111 -9.65 4.16 12.82
CA PRO A 111 -8.44 3.42 13.19
C PRO A 111 -8.68 1.91 13.15
N CYS A 112 -7.80 1.18 12.46
CA CYS A 112 -7.98 -0.25 12.19
C CYS A 112 -7.32 -1.15 13.24
N ARG A 113 -6.32 -0.65 13.98
CA ARG A 113 -5.88 -1.21 15.27
C ARG A 113 -6.08 -0.13 16.32
N VAL A 114 -6.80 -0.49 17.37
CA VAL A 114 -7.21 0.42 18.46
C VAL A 114 -6.54 0.03 19.78
N PHE A 115 -6.23 -1.25 19.96
CA PHE A 115 -5.57 -1.78 21.15
C PHE A 115 -4.16 -2.25 20.84
N ARG A 116 -3.28 -2.10 21.82
CA ARG A 116 -1.96 -2.71 21.88
C ARG A 116 -2.09 -4.22 22.14
N PRO A 117 -1.03 -5.00 21.88
CA PRO A 117 -1.04 -6.44 22.19
C PRO A 117 -1.34 -6.78 23.66
N ASP A 118 -1.07 -5.86 24.59
CA ASP A 118 -1.38 -6.01 26.02
C ASP A 118 -2.84 -5.68 26.41
N GLY A 119 -3.68 -5.33 25.42
CA GLY A 119 -5.09 -4.98 25.61
C GLY A 119 -5.35 -3.52 25.99
N GLY A 120 -4.30 -2.71 26.24
CA GLY A 120 -4.45 -1.28 26.48
C GLY A 120 -4.74 -0.51 25.19
N LEU A 121 -5.48 0.60 25.28
CA LEU A 121 -5.72 1.48 24.12
C LEU A 121 -4.38 1.99 23.56
N LEU A 122 -4.28 2.07 22.24
CA LEU A 122 -3.20 2.83 21.61
C LEU A 122 -3.26 4.29 22.03
N PRO A 123 -2.11 4.98 22.15
CA PRO A 123 -2.10 6.41 22.45
C PRO A 123 -2.97 7.16 21.44
N GLU A 124 -3.76 8.13 21.92
CA GLU A 124 -4.70 8.91 21.09
C GLU A 124 -4.00 9.54 19.89
N LYS A 125 -2.74 9.98 20.06
CA LYS A 125 -1.91 10.54 19.00
C LYS A 125 -1.62 9.56 17.86
N VAL A 126 -1.53 8.26 18.14
CA VAL A 126 -1.39 7.21 17.12
C VAL A 126 -2.70 6.98 16.40
N LEU A 127 -3.84 7.01 17.12
CA LEU A 127 -5.16 6.90 16.50
C LEU A 127 -5.42 8.09 15.57
N ASP A 128 -5.10 9.30 16.02
CA ASP A 128 -5.25 10.55 15.26
C ASP A 128 -4.35 10.55 14.03
N PHE A 129 -3.13 10.03 14.15
CA PHE A 129 -2.23 9.84 13.02
C PHE A 129 -2.82 8.92 11.94
N GLN A 130 -3.48 7.82 12.33
CA GLN A 130 -4.13 6.91 11.37
C GLN A 130 -5.23 7.62 10.57
N VAL A 131 -6.08 8.38 11.25
CA VAL A 131 -7.18 9.14 10.63
C VAL A 131 -6.64 10.23 9.70
N LYS A 132 -5.68 11.03 10.18
CA LYS A 132 -5.02 12.08 9.38
C LYS A 132 -4.32 11.50 8.15
N ASN A 133 -3.73 10.32 8.26
CA ASN A 133 -3.11 9.65 7.11
C ASN A 133 -4.17 9.24 6.07
N ALA A 134 -5.30 8.68 6.49
CA ALA A 134 -6.39 8.33 5.59
C ALA A 134 -6.96 9.57 4.86
N GLU A 135 -7.11 10.69 5.57
CA GLU A 135 -7.51 11.98 5.00
C GLU A 135 -6.49 12.50 3.99
N ALA A 136 -5.20 12.48 4.33
CA ALA A 136 -4.12 12.88 3.44
C ALA A 136 -4.09 12.05 2.14
N VAL A 137 -4.29 10.73 2.23
CA VAL A 137 -4.37 9.87 1.03
C VAL A 137 -5.61 10.23 0.20
N LYS A 138 -6.77 10.49 0.83
CA LYS A 138 -8.00 10.94 0.14
C LYS A 138 -7.80 12.26 -0.62
N GLU A 139 -7.09 13.21 -0.03
CA GLU A 139 -6.76 14.49 -0.67
C GLU A 139 -5.88 14.31 -1.91
N LEU A 140 -4.83 13.49 -1.82
CA LEU A 140 -3.97 13.18 -2.96
C LEU A 140 -4.74 12.43 -4.06
N GLU A 141 -5.57 11.47 -3.68
CA GLU A 141 -6.43 10.76 -4.63
C GLU A 141 -7.33 11.74 -5.39
N SER A 142 -7.97 12.65 -4.67
CA SER A 142 -8.83 13.68 -5.27
C SER A 142 -8.06 14.60 -6.21
N LYS A 143 -6.83 14.99 -5.84
CA LYS A 143 -5.94 15.84 -6.64
C LYS A 143 -5.47 15.17 -7.92
N TYR A 144 -5.05 13.90 -7.85
CA TYR A 144 -4.35 13.22 -8.95
C TYR A 144 -5.27 12.35 -9.82
N LEU A 145 -6.32 11.77 -9.24
CA LEU A 145 -7.22 10.85 -9.93
C LEU A 145 -8.65 11.40 -10.10
N GLY A 146 -8.96 12.55 -9.48
CA GLY A 146 -10.29 13.16 -9.53
C GLY A 146 -11.37 12.31 -8.85
N ALA A 147 -12.59 12.34 -9.39
CA ALA A 147 -13.77 11.67 -8.83
C ALA A 147 -13.78 10.13 -9.00
N GLY A 148 -12.67 9.50 -9.39
CA GLY A 148 -12.59 8.06 -9.64
C GLY A 148 -12.55 7.18 -8.38
N ALA A 149 -12.69 7.80 -7.22
CA ALA A 149 -12.58 7.19 -5.91
C ALA A 149 -13.96 6.81 -5.36
N ARG A 150 -14.06 5.60 -4.80
CA ARG A 150 -15.36 5.01 -4.42
C ARG A 150 -15.40 4.78 -2.92
N GLU A 151 -16.44 5.32 -2.30
CA GLU A 151 -16.80 5.00 -0.93
C GLU A 151 -17.71 3.77 -0.94
N PHE A 152 -17.47 2.89 0.02
CA PHE A 152 -18.18 1.64 0.23
C PHE A 152 -18.73 1.63 1.64
N GLU A 153 -19.90 1.02 1.81
CA GLU A 153 -20.37 0.59 3.11
C GLU A 153 -19.63 -0.70 3.47
N MET A 154 -18.79 -0.65 4.50
CA MET A 154 -18.10 -1.81 5.03
C MET A 154 -18.92 -2.38 6.17
N GLU A 155 -19.18 -3.68 6.07
CA GLU A 155 -20.02 -4.44 7.00
C GLU A 155 -19.16 -5.54 7.63
N GLU A 156 -18.80 -5.35 8.89
CA GLU A 156 -18.09 -6.35 9.70
C GLU A 156 -19.12 -7.29 10.31
N LEU A 157 -19.09 -8.56 9.92
CA LEU A 157 -19.99 -9.60 10.44
C LEU A 157 -19.28 -10.41 11.52
N TYR A 158 -19.95 -10.53 12.67
CA TYR A 158 -19.48 -11.33 13.80
C TYR A 158 -20.31 -12.61 13.93
N ASP A 159 -19.65 -13.77 13.95
CA ASP A 159 -20.35 -15.07 14.06
C ASP A 159 -20.55 -15.54 15.51
N ASN A 160 -19.88 -14.89 16.48
CA ASN A 160 -19.95 -15.20 17.89
C ASN A 160 -20.03 -13.93 18.76
N ASP A 161 -20.47 -14.12 20.01
CA ASP A 161 -20.71 -13.00 20.94
C ASP A 161 -19.40 -12.36 21.44
N GLU A 162 -18.29 -13.11 21.47
CA GLU A 162 -17.00 -12.61 21.93
C GLU A 162 -16.43 -11.56 20.97
N ASP A 163 -16.44 -11.85 19.67
CA ASP A 163 -16.00 -10.92 18.63
C ASP A 163 -16.93 -9.71 18.52
N LEU A 164 -18.23 -9.90 18.68
CA LEU A 164 -19.20 -8.79 18.73
C LEU A 164 -18.91 -7.85 19.91
N GLU A 165 -18.70 -8.40 21.11
CA GLU A 165 -18.36 -7.59 22.28
C GLU A 165 -16.97 -6.93 22.13
N PHE A 166 -16.03 -7.56 21.43
CA PHE A 166 -14.77 -6.93 21.04
C PHE A 166 -14.97 -5.77 20.07
N GLY A 167 -15.80 -5.93 19.04
CA GLY A 167 -16.21 -4.87 18.12
C GLY A 167 -16.83 -3.68 18.85
N LYS A 168 -17.78 -3.93 19.76
CA LYS A 168 -18.42 -2.89 20.60
C LYS A 168 -17.42 -2.16 21.49
N ARG A 169 -16.50 -2.89 22.13
CA ARG A 169 -15.45 -2.32 22.98
C ARG A 169 -14.50 -1.43 22.18
N THR A 170 -14.19 -1.83 20.95
CA THR A 170 -13.39 -1.06 20.00
C THR A 170 -14.12 0.20 19.55
N GLN A 171 -15.42 0.11 19.31
CA GLN A 171 -16.20 1.22 18.76
C GLN A 171 -16.40 2.36 19.76
N ARG A 172 -16.61 2.07 21.04
CA ARG A 172 -16.88 3.09 22.07
C ARG A 172 -15.86 4.24 22.09
N PRO A 173 -14.53 4.01 22.21
CA PRO A 173 -13.57 5.11 22.17
C PRO A 173 -13.51 5.81 20.79
N LEU A 174 -13.80 5.10 19.70
CA LEU A 174 -13.81 5.69 18.36
C LEU A 174 -14.99 6.64 18.14
N ASP A 175 -16.16 6.36 18.68
CA ASP A 175 -17.32 7.26 18.61
C ASP A 175 -17.08 8.55 19.40
N GLU A 176 -16.35 8.46 20.52
CA GLU A 176 -15.98 9.62 21.34
C GLU A 176 -14.94 10.50 20.63
N LEU A 177 -13.92 9.89 20.01
CA LEU A 177 -12.81 10.60 19.36
C LEU A 177 -13.13 11.07 17.93
N TYR A 178 -13.92 10.30 17.18
CA TYR A 178 -14.17 10.48 15.75
C TYR A 178 -15.66 10.36 15.39
N PRO A 179 -16.55 11.19 15.98
CA PRO A 179 -17.99 11.10 15.75
C PRO A 179 -18.39 11.28 14.27
N GLN A 180 -17.56 11.94 13.47
CA GLN A 180 -17.77 12.13 12.03
C GLN A 180 -17.59 10.87 11.19
N TYR A 181 -16.89 9.85 11.71
CA TYR A 181 -16.66 8.56 11.06
C TYR A 181 -17.44 7.43 11.74
N GLY A 182 -18.43 7.78 12.57
CA GLY A 182 -19.17 6.87 13.43
C GLY A 182 -19.61 5.60 12.73
N ALA A 183 -19.53 4.47 13.45
CA ALA A 183 -20.01 3.19 13.00
C ALA A 183 -21.34 2.85 13.67
N THR A 184 -22.17 2.06 13.01
CA THR A 184 -23.41 1.54 13.62
C THR A 184 -23.21 0.09 14.03
N ILE A 185 -23.55 -0.24 15.27
CA ILE A 185 -23.64 -1.63 15.73
C ILE A 185 -25.07 -2.12 15.46
N LEU A 186 -25.19 -3.25 14.77
CA LEU A 186 -26.45 -3.91 14.44
C LEU A 186 -26.56 -5.20 15.26
N GLU A 187 -27.72 -5.42 15.87
CA GLU A 187 -28.01 -6.61 16.69
C GLU A 187 -29.42 -7.15 16.39
N GLY A 188 -29.63 -8.44 16.65
CA GLY A 188 -30.94 -9.08 16.48
C GLY A 188 -31.45 -9.03 15.04
N ASP A 189 -32.66 -8.51 14.85
CA ASP A 189 -33.34 -8.48 13.55
C ASP A 189 -32.77 -7.44 12.57
N GLU A 190 -31.91 -6.53 13.03
CA GLU A 190 -31.25 -5.52 12.20
C GLU A 190 -30.04 -6.08 11.44
N VAL A 191 -29.51 -7.23 11.88
CA VAL A 191 -28.32 -7.85 11.29
C VAL A 191 -28.66 -8.41 9.91
N PRO A 192 -27.95 -7.99 8.84
CA PRO A 192 -28.18 -8.52 7.50
C PRO A 192 -27.93 -10.03 7.43
N HIS A 193 -28.70 -10.69 6.57
CA HIS A 193 -28.64 -12.14 6.38
C HIS A 193 -28.52 -12.49 4.90
N TYR A 194 -27.43 -13.16 4.53
CA TYR A 194 -27.08 -13.41 3.13
C TYR A 194 -27.21 -14.87 2.70
N GLY A 195 -27.18 -15.81 3.63
CA GLY A 195 -27.11 -17.23 3.35
C GLY A 195 -27.41 -18.07 4.59
N PRO A 196 -26.97 -19.33 4.68
CA PRO A 196 -27.37 -20.23 5.75
C PRO A 196 -26.99 -19.78 7.17
N LEU A 197 -25.78 -19.21 7.33
CA LEU A 197 -25.25 -18.77 8.61
C LEU A 197 -25.78 -17.38 8.95
N ARG A 198 -26.28 -17.24 10.18
CA ARG A 198 -26.70 -15.96 10.75
C ARG A 198 -25.57 -15.38 11.59
N ALA A 199 -25.12 -14.18 11.25
CA ALA A 199 -24.25 -13.41 12.12
C ALA A 199 -24.97 -13.07 13.43
N ARG A 200 -24.22 -13.01 14.52
CA ARG A 200 -24.70 -12.60 15.86
C ARG A 200 -24.92 -11.10 15.96
N GLY A 201 -24.06 -10.34 15.29
CA GLY A 201 -24.12 -8.90 15.18
C GLY A 201 -23.30 -8.43 14.00
N ALA A 202 -23.43 -7.15 13.68
CA ALA A 202 -22.61 -6.52 12.66
C ALA A 202 -22.18 -5.12 13.09
N ARG A 203 -21.10 -4.62 12.49
CA ARG A 203 -20.72 -3.22 12.53
C ARG A 203 -20.67 -2.66 11.12
N THR A 204 -21.33 -1.53 10.88
CA THR A 204 -21.27 -0.83 9.59
C THR A 204 -20.52 0.48 9.71
N ASN A 205 -19.58 0.72 8.80
CA ASN A 205 -18.81 1.96 8.69
C ASN A 205 -18.54 2.33 7.23
N THR A 206 -18.00 3.52 7.01
CA THR A 206 -17.59 3.96 5.66
C THR A 206 -16.14 3.58 5.41
N ALA A 207 -15.90 2.84 4.33
CA ALA A 207 -14.58 2.52 3.82
C ALA A 207 -14.40 3.07 2.40
N ARG A 208 -13.17 3.04 1.89
CA ARG A 208 -12.83 3.53 0.56
C ARG A 208 -11.86 2.58 -0.12
N LEU A 209 -12.11 2.28 -1.39
CA LEU A 209 -11.17 1.53 -2.21
C LEU A 209 -10.32 2.51 -3.02
N ILE A 210 -9.01 2.46 -2.82
CA ILE A 210 -8.06 3.38 -3.44
C ILE A 210 -7.26 2.64 -4.49
N ARG A 211 -7.20 3.21 -5.70
CA ARG A 211 -6.35 2.70 -6.79
C ARG A 211 -4.90 3.11 -6.56
N LEU A 212 -4.30 2.56 -5.50
CA LEU A 212 -3.06 3.04 -4.91
C LEU A 212 -1.89 3.03 -5.90
N HIS A 213 -1.79 1.98 -6.74
CA HIS A 213 -0.81 1.94 -7.83
C HIS A 213 -0.93 3.15 -8.77
N LYS A 214 -2.15 3.45 -9.24
CA LYS A 214 -2.42 4.58 -10.14
C LYS A 214 -2.13 5.91 -9.46
N LEU A 215 -2.47 6.05 -8.19
CA LEU A 215 -2.18 7.25 -7.39
C LEU A 215 -0.67 7.50 -7.31
N VAL A 216 0.08 6.53 -6.80
CA VAL A 216 1.53 6.66 -6.56
C VAL A 216 2.29 6.90 -7.88
N THR A 217 1.94 6.18 -8.95
CA THR A 217 2.58 6.38 -10.26
C THR A 217 2.25 7.74 -10.88
N SER A 218 1.04 8.26 -10.69
CA SER A 218 0.67 9.62 -11.13
C SER A 218 1.44 10.70 -10.39
N ILE A 219 1.64 10.54 -9.07
CA ILE A 219 2.43 11.46 -8.27
C ILE A 219 3.91 11.45 -8.72
N TRP A 220 4.50 10.28 -8.95
CA TRP A 220 5.87 10.20 -9.46
C TRP A 220 6.04 10.86 -10.83
N ALA A 221 5.06 10.71 -11.72
CA ALA A 221 5.08 11.34 -13.03
C ALA A 221 5.05 12.88 -12.92
N ASP A 222 4.22 13.40 -12.02
CA ASP A 222 4.11 14.84 -11.74
C ASP A 222 5.39 15.40 -11.12
N LEU A 223 5.90 14.75 -10.06
CA LEU A 223 7.15 15.15 -9.40
C LEU A 223 8.34 15.20 -10.35
N ARG A 224 8.46 14.23 -11.26
CA ARG A 224 9.54 14.21 -12.25
C ARG A 224 9.45 15.32 -13.29
N THR A 225 8.26 15.85 -13.52
CA THR A 225 8.06 17.00 -14.42
C THR A 225 8.42 18.31 -13.71
N GLN A 226 8.14 18.39 -12.40
CA GLN A 226 8.39 19.60 -11.61
C GLN A 226 9.84 19.74 -11.13
N TYR A 227 10.52 18.64 -10.83
CA TYR A 227 11.84 18.64 -10.17
C TYR A 227 12.90 17.93 -11.00
N ALA A 228 13.77 18.72 -11.65
CA ALA A 228 14.87 18.18 -12.47
C ALA A 228 15.96 17.47 -11.63
N ASN A 229 16.03 17.77 -10.33
CA ASN A 229 16.89 17.15 -9.33
C ASN A 229 16.33 15.82 -8.77
N LEU A 230 15.16 15.36 -9.24
CA LEU A 230 14.61 14.04 -8.91
C LEU A 230 14.95 13.01 -10.00
N ARG A 231 15.59 11.91 -9.59
CA ARG A 231 15.89 10.76 -10.45
C ARG A 231 15.23 9.51 -9.87
N ILE A 232 14.71 8.65 -10.73
CA ILE A 232 14.13 7.36 -10.34
C ILE A 232 14.73 6.26 -11.22
N SER A 233 15.28 5.22 -10.61
CA SER A 233 15.82 4.05 -11.31
C SER A 233 15.12 2.79 -10.85
N THR A 234 14.42 2.15 -11.79
CA THR A 234 13.80 0.83 -11.60
C THR A 234 14.79 -0.30 -11.88
N ASN A 235 14.45 -1.54 -11.52
CA ASN A 235 15.30 -2.73 -11.70
C ASN A 235 16.70 -2.54 -11.09
N THR A 236 16.80 -1.75 -10.02
CA THR A 236 18.02 -1.29 -9.37
C THR A 236 17.98 -1.71 -7.90
N CYS A 237 18.26 -2.99 -7.66
CA CYS A 237 18.23 -3.57 -6.32
C CYS A 237 19.44 -3.08 -5.52
N VAL A 238 19.20 -2.40 -4.40
CA VAL A 238 20.24 -2.08 -3.42
C VAL A 238 20.58 -3.35 -2.66
N ARG A 239 21.88 -3.67 -2.61
CA ARG A 239 22.40 -4.91 -2.03
C ARG A 239 23.19 -4.69 -0.76
N HIS A 240 23.77 -3.50 -0.60
CA HIS A 240 24.67 -3.20 0.50
C HIS A 240 24.77 -1.69 0.73
N ILE A 241 24.86 -1.28 1.98
CA ILE A 241 25.14 0.10 2.40
C ILE A 241 26.34 0.07 3.33
N ALA A 242 27.38 0.85 3.01
CA ALA A 242 28.55 1.05 3.85
C ALA A 242 28.62 2.49 4.34
N LEU A 243 29.29 2.72 5.46
CA LEU A 243 29.64 4.07 5.93
C LEU A 243 31.12 4.36 5.67
N THR A 244 31.43 5.62 5.34
CA THR A 244 32.79 6.14 5.18
C THR A 244 32.95 7.44 5.95
N THR A 245 34.17 7.69 6.44
CA THR A 245 34.50 8.88 7.23
C THR A 245 35.11 9.99 6.36
N GLY A 246 35.01 11.25 6.81
CA GLY A 246 35.65 12.39 6.15
C GLY A 246 34.98 12.84 4.84
N SER A 247 33.70 12.51 4.64
CA SER A 247 32.90 12.91 3.48
C SER A 247 31.59 13.54 3.95
N SER A 248 31.15 14.61 3.27
CA SER A 248 29.78 15.13 3.43
C SER A 248 28.70 14.18 2.89
N HIS A 249 29.13 13.12 2.18
CA HIS A 249 28.30 12.05 1.64
C HIS A 249 28.86 10.70 2.12
N PRO A 250 28.66 10.37 3.39
CA PRO A 250 29.34 9.26 4.06
C PRO A 250 28.82 7.88 3.64
N TYR A 251 27.58 7.79 3.14
CA TYR A 251 26.97 6.51 2.80
C TYR A 251 27.37 6.07 1.40
N ILE A 252 27.91 4.86 1.26
CA ILE A 252 28.11 4.20 -0.03
C ILE A 252 26.96 3.21 -0.23
N VAL A 253 26.07 3.52 -1.16
CA VAL A 253 24.93 2.66 -1.53
C VAL A 253 25.32 1.85 -2.76
N THR A 254 25.44 0.54 -2.60
CA THR A 254 25.80 -0.39 -3.67
C THR A 254 24.56 -1.10 -4.19
N SER A 255 24.33 -0.97 -5.50
CA SER A 255 23.20 -1.53 -6.23
C SER A 255 23.64 -2.55 -7.29
N SER A 256 22.68 -3.20 -7.95
CA SER A 256 22.92 -4.08 -9.10
C SER A 256 23.62 -3.41 -10.29
N TRP A 257 23.64 -2.07 -10.35
CA TRP A 257 24.22 -1.33 -11.47
C TRP A 257 25.51 -0.58 -11.13
N GLY A 258 25.90 -0.52 -9.86
CA GLY A 258 27.06 0.25 -9.39
C GLY A 258 26.81 0.86 -8.01
N SER A 259 27.75 1.70 -7.56
CA SER A 259 27.71 2.35 -6.24
C SER A 259 27.61 3.86 -6.37
N ILE A 260 26.91 4.50 -5.43
CA ILE A 260 26.81 5.96 -5.30
C ILE A 260 27.15 6.39 -3.87
N ARG A 261 27.56 7.65 -3.72
CA ARG A 261 27.70 8.27 -2.41
C ARG A 261 26.46 9.10 -2.08
N ALA A 262 25.95 8.94 -0.87
CA ALA A 262 24.76 9.62 -0.38
C ALA A 262 25.03 10.35 0.92
N ARG A 263 24.34 11.48 1.12
CA ARG A 263 24.31 12.16 2.43
C ARG A 263 23.27 11.54 3.35
N HIS A 264 22.09 11.22 2.81
CA HIS A 264 21.05 10.49 3.53
C HIS A 264 20.61 9.25 2.76
N VAL A 265 20.26 8.20 3.51
CA VAL A 265 19.66 6.98 2.96
C VAL A 265 18.33 6.71 3.66
N VAL A 266 17.26 6.53 2.90
CA VAL A 266 15.91 6.29 3.40
C VAL A 266 15.43 4.90 3.00
N HIS A 267 15.15 4.05 3.98
CA HIS A 267 14.54 2.74 3.81
C HIS A 267 13.01 2.88 3.77
N ALA A 268 12.49 3.09 2.57
CA ALA A 268 11.05 3.09 2.27
C ALA A 268 10.60 1.73 1.70
N THR A 269 11.12 0.64 2.30
CA THR A 269 11.11 -0.73 1.74
C THR A 269 10.06 -1.66 2.38
N ALA A 270 9.20 -1.14 3.26
CA ALA A 270 8.15 -1.91 3.94
C ALA A 270 8.70 -3.22 4.55
N SER A 271 8.18 -4.38 4.15
CA SER A 271 8.58 -5.71 4.65
C SER A 271 10.03 -6.10 4.29
N SER A 272 10.64 -5.43 3.31
CA SER A 272 11.96 -5.78 2.79
C SER A 272 13.11 -5.09 3.53
N ALA A 273 12.82 -4.23 4.51
CA ALA A 273 13.82 -3.56 5.36
C ALA A 273 14.87 -4.51 6.00
N PRO A 274 14.52 -5.71 6.50
CA PRO A 274 15.49 -6.60 7.15
C PRO A 274 16.60 -7.09 6.22
N ARG A 275 16.41 -7.01 4.90
CA ARG A 275 17.46 -7.37 3.92
C ARG A 275 18.67 -6.44 3.99
N LEU A 276 18.47 -5.17 4.36
CA LEU A 276 19.53 -4.17 4.48
C LEU A 276 19.82 -3.77 5.95
N LEU A 277 18.92 -4.16 6.85
CA LEU A 277 18.96 -3.88 8.29
C LEU A 277 18.59 -5.15 9.07
N PRO A 278 19.46 -6.18 9.10
CA PRO A 278 19.13 -7.50 9.66
C PRO A 278 18.77 -7.48 11.15
N GLU A 279 19.15 -6.43 11.88
CA GLU A 279 18.94 -6.28 13.33
C GLU A 279 17.70 -5.44 13.68
N ILE A 280 16.92 -5.00 12.69
CA ILE A 280 15.83 -4.03 12.88
C ILE A 280 14.56 -4.59 13.55
N GLY A 281 14.61 -5.75 14.21
CA GLY A 281 13.48 -6.30 14.97
C GLY A 281 12.19 -6.53 14.16
N LEU A 282 12.27 -6.63 12.83
CA LEU A 282 11.13 -6.72 11.91
C LEU A 282 11.07 -8.10 11.25
N THR A 283 9.91 -8.75 11.34
CA THR A 283 9.68 -10.08 10.76
C THR A 283 8.78 -9.98 9.51
N ALA A 284 8.97 -10.88 8.55
CA ALA A 284 8.10 -10.98 7.39
C ALA A 284 6.83 -11.77 7.71
N GLY A 285 5.67 -11.18 7.41
CA GLY A 285 4.40 -11.89 7.26
C GLY A 285 3.95 -11.91 5.81
N TRP A 286 2.81 -12.54 5.57
CA TRP A 286 2.20 -12.65 4.26
C TRP A 286 0.80 -12.07 4.28
N LYS A 287 0.46 -11.36 3.20
CA LYS A 287 -0.90 -10.95 2.89
C LYS A 287 -1.27 -11.62 1.57
N HIS A 288 -2.33 -12.39 1.63
CA HIS A 288 -2.81 -13.17 0.50
C HIS A 288 -4.10 -12.54 -0.04
N ARG A 289 -4.28 -12.71 -1.35
CA ARG A 289 -5.40 -12.20 -2.11
C ARG A 289 -5.88 -13.26 -3.06
N LEU A 290 -7.16 -13.58 -2.97
CA LEU A 290 -7.83 -14.47 -3.89
C LEU A 290 -8.78 -13.66 -4.77
N LEU A 291 -8.60 -13.78 -6.09
CA LEU A 291 -9.44 -13.14 -7.09
C LEU A 291 -10.27 -14.19 -7.81
N LEU A 292 -11.58 -14.06 -7.78
CA LEU A 292 -12.51 -14.99 -8.42
C LEU A 292 -13.74 -14.23 -8.96
N ARG A 293 -14.71 -14.96 -9.54
CA ARG A 293 -15.99 -14.35 -9.95
C ARG A 293 -17.08 -14.65 -8.93
N PRO A 294 -17.91 -13.65 -8.58
CA PRO A 294 -19.08 -13.90 -7.75
C PRO A 294 -20.03 -14.83 -8.50
N GLY A 295 -20.62 -15.77 -7.77
CA GLY A 295 -21.66 -16.64 -8.33
C GLY A 295 -22.97 -15.87 -8.51
N ALA A 296 -23.92 -16.47 -9.23
CA ALA A 296 -25.19 -15.83 -9.59
C ALA A 296 -26.03 -15.38 -8.37
N ARG A 297 -25.81 -16.01 -7.21
CA ARG A 297 -26.49 -15.69 -5.96
C ARG A 297 -25.70 -14.81 -5.00
N PHE A 298 -24.46 -14.48 -5.33
CA PHE A 298 -23.67 -13.61 -4.47
C PHE A 298 -24.29 -12.22 -4.39
N PRO A 299 -24.44 -11.62 -3.19
CA PRO A 299 -25.06 -10.32 -3.02
C PRO A 299 -24.42 -9.26 -3.93
N ASN A 300 -25.26 -8.55 -4.70
CA ASN A 300 -24.79 -7.45 -5.56
C ASN A 300 -24.60 -6.16 -4.77
N ARG A 301 -25.58 -5.78 -3.93
CA ARG A 301 -25.56 -4.57 -3.10
C ARG A 301 -25.06 -3.32 -3.87
N GLU A 302 -25.51 -3.19 -5.12
CA GLU A 302 -25.13 -2.13 -6.06
C GLU A 302 -23.62 -1.97 -6.33
N GLY A 303 -22.80 -2.97 -5.99
CA GLY A 303 -21.34 -2.88 -6.05
C GLY A 303 -20.75 -1.83 -5.10
N LYS A 304 -21.44 -1.52 -3.99
CA LYS A 304 -21.05 -0.51 -3.00
C LYS A 304 -20.78 -1.07 -1.60
N HIS A 305 -20.70 -2.39 -1.45
CA HIS A 305 -20.45 -3.04 -0.17
C HIS A 305 -19.14 -3.80 -0.11
N ILE A 306 -18.57 -3.81 1.07
CA ILE A 306 -17.42 -4.62 1.48
C ILE A 306 -17.84 -5.40 2.72
N TRP A 307 -17.44 -6.67 2.80
CA TRP A 307 -17.67 -7.48 3.99
C TRP A 307 -16.35 -7.77 4.67
N ALA A 308 -16.27 -7.56 5.98
CA ALA A 308 -15.20 -8.11 6.79
C ALA A 308 -15.79 -9.25 7.63
N LEU A 309 -15.29 -10.45 7.41
CA LEU A 309 -15.82 -11.65 8.03
C LEU A 309 -14.83 -12.14 9.07
N HIS A 310 -15.28 -12.21 10.32
CA HIS A 310 -14.49 -12.67 11.44
C HIS A 310 -14.59 -14.20 11.52
N LEU A 311 -13.66 -14.90 10.86
CA LEU A 311 -13.50 -16.35 10.97
C LEU A 311 -12.51 -16.66 12.11
N GLU A 312 -13.03 -17.07 13.27
CA GLU A 312 -12.20 -17.32 14.46
C GLU A 312 -11.25 -16.14 14.74
N SER A 313 -9.96 -16.40 14.99
CA SER A 313 -8.94 -15.36 15.23
C SER A 313 -8.40 -14.65 13.97
N HIS A 314 -8.87 -15.00 12.76
CA HIS A 314 -8.31 -14.49 11.49
C HIS A 314 -9.40 -13.87 10.60
N PRO A 315 -9.68 -12.56 10.75
CA PRO A 315 -10.63 -11.90 9.87
C PRO A 315 -10.10 -11.83 8.44
N PHE A 316 -11.02 -11.93 7.48
CA PHE A 316 -10.72 -11.68 6.07
C PHE A 316 -11.76 -10.75 5.46
N THR A 317 -11.34 -10.03 4.43
CA THR A 317 -12.17 -9.01 3.78
C THR A 317 -12.58 -9.48 2.39
N VAL A 318 -13.85 -9.29 2.05
CA VAL A 318 -14.46 -9.61 0.77
C VAL A 318 -14.91 -8.32 0.11
N ILE A 319 -14.39 -8.07 -1.09
CA ILE A 319 -14.64 -6.86 -1.87
C ILE A 319 -15.21 -7.28 -3.22
N ARG A 320 -16.42 -6.85 -3.54
CA ARG A 320 -16.96 -6.97 -4.90
C ARG A 320 -16.49 -5.77 -5.71
N LEU A 321 -15.61 -6.02 -6.67
CA LEU A 321 -15.17 -5.00 -7.62
C LEU A 321 -16.23 -4.86 -8.72
N PRO A 322 -16.75 -3.64 -8.94
CA PRO A 322 -17.76 -3.40 -9.96
C PRO A 322 -17.15 -3.57 -11.36
N GLY A 323 -17.78 -4.38 -12.21
CA GLY A 323 -17.45 -4.45 -13.63
C GLY A 323 -17.60 -3.08 -14.30
N GLY A 324 -16.57 -2.66 -15.03
CA GLY A 324 -16.68 -1.54 -15.98
C GLY A 324 -17.53 -1.90 -17.20
N ASN A 325 -17.75 -0.93 -18.11
CA ASN A 325 -18.36 -1.15 -19.43
C ASN A 325 -17.72 -2.36 -20.14
N ASP A 326 -18.35 -3.54 -20.06
CA ASP A 326 -17.88 -4.84 -20.56
C ASP A 326 -16.72 -5.54 -19.81
N GLU A 327 -16.37 -5.10 -18.59
CA GLU A 327 -15.48 -5.84 -17.69
C GLU A 327 -16.27 -6.73 -16.72
N ILE A 328 -15.71 -7.89 -16.41
CA ILE A 328 -16.32 -8.91 -15.55
C ILE A 328 -16.35 -8.41 -14.10
N ASP A 329 -17.47 -8.59 -13.38
CA ASP A 329 -17.53 -8.45 -11.92
C ASP A 329 -16.52 -9.41 -11.25
N GLU A 330 -15.61 -8.86 -10.46
CA GLU A 330 -14.62 -9.65 -9.71
C GLU A 330 -14.95 -9.62 -8.21
N LEU A 331 -14.67 -10.73 -7.54
CA LEU A 331 -14.71 -10.87 -6.09
C LEU A 331 -13.29 -11.06 -5.59
N LEU A 332 -12.87 -10.14 -4.72
CA LEU A 332 -11.53 -10.11 -4.14
C LEU A 332 -11.64 -10.45 -2.65
N ILE A 333 -10.87 -11.43 -2.22
CA ILE A 333 -10.80 -11.86 -0.82
C ILE A 333 -9.39 -11.66 -0.31
N ASP A 334 -9.22 -10.78 0.68
CA ASP A 334 -7.95 -10.45 1.32
C ASP A 334 -7.88 -11.05 2.73
N TRP A 335 -6.78 -11.71 3.04
CA TRP A 335 -6.47 -12.18 4.39
C TRP A 335 -4.98 -12.04 4.70
N GLU A 336 -4.68 -11.93 5.98
CA GLU A 336 -3.30 -11.79 6.47
C GLU A 336 -2.91 -13.00 7.29
N TRP A 337 -1.66 -13.42 7.15
CA TRP A 337 -1.09 -14.56 7.86
C TRP A 337 0.33 -14.24 8.32
N VAL A 338 0.63 -14.53 9.57
CA VAL A 338 1.98 -14.40 10.13
C VAL A 338 2.64 -15.77 10.05
N SER A 339 3.59 -15.96 9.14
CA SER A 339 4.17 -17.30 8.93
C SER A 339 5.19 -17.70 10.00
N GLY A 340 5.09 -18.95 10.43
CA GLY A 340 6.22 -19.85 10.61
C GLY A 340 6.36 -20.76 9.37
N ARG A 341 7.28 -20.42 8.46
CA ARG A 341 7.91 -21.22 7.37
C ARG A 341 7.16 -22.28 6.51
N ASP A 342 5.86 -22.58 6.63
CA ASP A 342 5.25 -23.69 5.86
C ASP A 342 4.17 -23.27 4.85
N HIS A 343 4.40 -23.53 3.56
CA HIS A 343 3.45 -23.23 2.47
C HIS A 343 2.27 -24.21 2.37
N GLY A 344 2.34 -25.36 3.07
CA GLY A 344 1.27 -26.35 3.11
C GLY A 344 -0.03 -25.85 3.76
N GLU A 345 0.06 -24.87 4.67
CA GLU A 345 -1.09 -24.30 5.39
C GLU A 345 -1.98 -23.43 4.49
N MET A 346 -1.45 -22.87 3.39
CA MET A 346 -2.16 -21.92 2.54
C MET A 346 -3.35 -22.53 1.80
N LEU A 347 -3.22 -23.78 1.31
CA LEU A 347 -4.33 -24.47 0.65
C LEU A 347 -5.45 -24.80 1.64
N SER A 348 -5.09 -25.26 2.85
CA SER A 348 -6.08 -25.46 3.91
C SER A 348 -6.78 -24.16 4.30
N THR A 349 -6.09 -23.01 4.31
CA THR A 349 -6.72 -21.71 4.56
C THR A 349 -7.70 -21.32 3.45
N VAL A 350 -7.37 -21.56 2.17
CA VAL A 350 -8.30 -21.28 1.06
C VAL A 350 -9.53 -22.17 1.15
N ASP A 351 -9.38 -23.45 1.47
CA ASP A 351 -10.51 -24.36 1.66
C ASP A 351 -11.38 -23.95 2.86
N GLN A 352 -10.77 -23.48 3.94
CA GLN A 352 -11.49 -22.90 5.09
C GLN A 352 -12.27 -21.64 4.71
N ILE A 353 -11.64 -20.71 3.98
CA ILE A 353 -12.31 -19.52 3.45
C ILE A 353 -13.48 -19.93 2.56
N TYR A 354 -13.32 -20.90 1.67
CA TYR A 354 -14.40 -21.37 0.79
C TYR A 354 -15.56 -21.97 1.57
N SER A 355 -15.28 -22.83 2.55
CA SER A 355 -16.29 -23.42 3.43
C SER A 355 -17.05 -22.34 4.21
N TYR A 356 -16.34 -21.35 4.74
CA TYR A 356 -16.96 -20.26 5.48
C TYR A 356 -17.79 -19.34 4.58
N MET A 357 -17.27 -18.97 3.41
CA MET A 357 -18.02 -18.21 2.40
C MET A 357 -19.30 -18.92 1.97
N GLU A 358 -19.27 -20.25 1.81
CA GLU A 358 -20.46 -21.06 1.53
C GLU A 358 -21.44 -21.04 2.71
N SER A 359 -20.96 -21.04 3.95
CA SER A 359 -21.84 -20.92 5.12
C SER A 359 -22.51 -19.55 5.20
N VAL A 360 -21.82 -18.46 4.86
CA VAL A 360 -22.32 -17.08 4.97
C VAL A 360 -23.20 -16.68 3.77
N PHE A 361 -22.81 -17.05 2.55
CA PHE A 361 -23.46 -16.61 1.31
C PHE A 361 -24.17 -17.74 0.54
N GLY A 362 -24.07 -18.99 1.00
CA GLY A 362 -24.66 -20.16 0.36
C GLY A 362 -23.76 -20.80 -0.72
N PRO A 363 -24.13 -21.99 -1.23
CA PRO A 363 -23.29 -22.81 -2.12
C PRO A 363 -22.97 -22.20 -3.49
N GLU A 364 -23.75 -21.21 -3.94
CA GLU A 364 -23.60 -20.54 -5.24
C GLU A 364 -22.95 -19.15 -5.11
N TRP A 365 -22.13 -18.96 -4.07
CA TRP A 365 -21.45 -17.69 -3.78
C TRP A 365 -20.33 -17.34 -4.78
N LYS A 366 -19.74 -18.34 -5.45
CA LYS A 366 -18.73 -18.19 -6.49
C LYS A 366 -19.11 -18.89 -7.79
N ASP A 367 -18.57 -18.39 -8.90
CA ASP A 367 -18.60 -19.12 -10.17
C ASP A 367 -17.80 -20.43 -10.04
N ALA A 368 -18.42 -21.56 -10.38
CA ALA A 368 -17.82 -22.88 -10.27
C ALA A 368 -16.86 -23.21 -11.42
N GLU A 369 -17.00 -22.53 -12.57
CA GLU A 369 -16.24 -22.84 -13.79
C GLU A 369 -14.86 -22.15 -13.81
N ILE A 370 -14.64 -21.18 -12.92
CA ILE A 370 -13.44 -20.34 -12.93
C ILE A 370 -12.61 -20.56 -11.67
N MET A 371 -11.40 -21.05 -11.87
CA MET A 371 -10.41 -21.14 -10.81
C MET A 371 -9.98 -19.74 -10.38
N GLY A 372 -10.07 -19.49 -9.07
CA GLY A 372 -9.56 -18.25 -8.48
C GLY A 372 -8.04 -18.12 -8.66
N GLN A 373 -7.57 -16.89 -8.83
CA GLN A 373 -6.15 -16.56 -8.85
C GLN A 373 -5.70 -16.15 -7.45
N ASN A 374 -4.70 -16.85 -6.92
CA ASN A 374 -4.09 -16.48 -5.65
C ASN A 374 -2.85 -15.62 -5.88
N ARG A 375 -2.73 -14.52 -5.15
CA ARG A 375 -1.56 -13.63 -5.14
C ARG A 375 -1.13 -13.42 -3.70
N SER A 376 0.19 -13.41 -3.48
CA SER A 376 0.78 -13.20 -2.17
C SER A 376 1.68 -11.97 -2.21
N SER A 377 1.60 -11.18 -1.16
CA SER A 377 2.51 -10.07 -0.89
C SER A 377 3.09 -10.23 0.52
N THR A 378 4.23 -9.60 0.77
CA THR A 378 4.88 -9.62 2.09
C THR A 378 4.50 -8.37 2.88
N ILE A 379 4.28 -8.55 4.18
CA ILE A 379 4.07 -7.46 5.14
C ILE A 379 5.20 -7.47 6.19
N GLY A 380 5.56 -6.30 6.70
CA GLY A 380 6.54 -6.18 7.78
C GLY A 380 5.81 -6.11 9.12
N ILE A 381 6.21 -6.96 10.07
CA ILE A 381 5.55 -7.11 11.37
C ILE A 381 6.52 -6.76 12.50
N THR A 382 6.06 -5.92 13.41
CA THR A 382 6.73 -5.53 14.66
C THR A 382 5.98 -6.10 15.87
N GLY A 383 6.68 -6.33 16.97
CA GLY A 383 6.12 -6.93 18.19
C GLY A 383 5.10 -6.06 18.93
N ASP A 384 5.21 -4.74 18.79
CA ASP A 384 4.28 -3.77 19.38
C ASP A 384 3.15 -3.37 18.41
N SER A 385 3.10 -3.97 17.22
CA SER A 385 2.15 -3.67 16.15
C SER A 385 2.18 -2.22 15.64
N LEU A 386 3.30 -1.50 15.83
CA LEU A 386 3.48 -0.13 15.34
C LEU A 386 4.69 -0.03 14.39
N PRO A 387 4.64 0.81 13.33
CA PRO A 387 5.74 0.92 12.38
C PRO A 387 6.95 1.67 12.93
N PHE A 388 8.13 1.32 12.43
CA PHE A 388 9.35 2.08 12.66
C PHE A 388 9.40 3.28 11.72
N VAL A 389 9.49 4.49 12.26
CA VAL A 389 9.51 5.74 11.50
C VAL A 389 10.52 6.72 12.09
N GLY A 390 11.54 7.09 11.32
CA GLY A 390 12.50 8.13 11.69
C GLY A 390 13.96 7.73 11.47
N ARG A 391 14.86 8.44 12.13
CA ARG A 391 16.31 8.19 12.06
C ARG A 391 16.64 6.86 12.74
N ILE A 392 17.46 6.05 12.10
CA ILE A 392 17.89 4.76 12.66
C ILE A 392 19.12 4.99 13.55
N PRO A 393 19.10 4.58 14.83
CA PRO A 393 20.31 4.59 15.64
C PRO A 393 21.35 3.64 15.05
N GLN A 394 22.61 4.05 15.12
CA GLN A 394 23.71 3.35 14.47
C GLN A 394 23.81 1.88 14.87
N ASP A 395 23.55 1.57 16.14
CA ASP A 395 23.64 0.21 16.70
C ASP A 395 22.73 -0.78 15.95
N TYR A 396 21.66 -0.31 15.31
CA TYR A 396 20.73 -1.13 14.53
C TYR A 396 21.01 -1.13 13.02
N THR A 397 21.99 -0.35 12.55
CA THR A 397 22.38 -0.28 11.12
C THR A 397 23.47 -1.28 10.75
N ASN A 398 24.22 -1.78 11.75
CA ASN A 398 25.35 -2.70 11.60
C ASN A 398 26.33 -2.29 10.47
N ARG A 399 26.76 -1.02 10.46
CA ARG A 399 27.67 -0.47 9.44
C ARG A 399 29.16 -0.60 9.79
N GLY A 400 29.49 -1.18 10.94
CA GLY A 400 30.86 -1.58 11.30
C GLY A 400 31.86 -0.45 11.58
N VAL A 401 31.38 0.74 11.95
CA VAL A 401 32.19 1.93 12.26
C VAL A 401 32.20 2.25 13.76
N SER A 402 33.29 2.83 14.26
CA SER A 402 33.41 3.21 15.68
C SER A 402 32.54 4.43 16.02
N SER A 403 32.20 4.61 17.31
CA SER A 403 31.41 5.74 17.77
C SER A 403 32.07 7.11 17.49
N SER A 404 33.41 7.20 17.52
CA SER A 404 34.12 8.44 17.19
C SER A 404 34.07 8.77 15.70
N GLU A 405 34.12 7.75 14.84
CA GLU A 405 33.98 7.92 13.40
C GLU A 405 32.56 8.35 13.04
N GLN A 406 31.56 7.82 13.75
CA GLN A 406 30.18 8.25 13.61
C GLN A 406 29.99 9.71 14.02
N ALA A 407 30.51 10.12 15.17
CA ALA A 407 30.40 11.51 15.63
C ALA A 407 31.03 12.49 14.62
N ALA A 408 32.09 12.07 13.92
CA ALA A 408 32.69 12.85 12.84
C ALA A 408 31.82 12.91 11.58
N VAL A 409 31.04 11.87 11.29
CA VAL A 409 30.08 11.82 10.18
C VAL A 409 28.84 12.68 10.46
N GLU A 410 28.38 12.68 11.71
CA GLU A 410 27.20 13.45 12.15
C GLU A 410 27.54 14.89 12.54
N ALA A 411 28.82 15.26 12.50
CA ALA A 411 29.23 16.64 12.71
C ALA A 411 28.60 17.54 11.62
N PRO A 412 28.11 18.73 11.99
CA PRO A 412 27.61 19.70 11.02
C PRO A 412 28.70 20.03 10.00
N PHE A 413 28.39 19.86 8.71
CA PHE A 413 29.26 20.35 7.64
C PHE A 413 28.89 21.80 7.34
N SER A 414 29.88 22.67 7.11
CA SER A 414 29.70 24.12 6.90
C SER A 414 28.91 24.50 5.62
N ASP A 415 28.51 23.51 4.82
CA ASP A 415 27.82 23.64 3.52
C ASP A 415 26.74 22.55 3.41
N ASP A 416 25.96 22.37 4.48
CA ASP A 416 24.95 21.32 4.65
C ASP A 416 23.73 21.47 3.73
N GLY A 417 23.71 22.49 2.87
CA GLY A 417 22.60 22.70 1.96
C GLY A 417 21.26 22.79 2.71
N GLY A 418 21.25 23.24 3.97
CA GLY A 418 20.06 23.38 4.80
C GLY A 418 19.36 22.08 5.19
N LEU A 419 19.96 20.92 4.90
CA LEU A 419 19.48 19.60 5.32
C LEU A 419 19.97 19.27 6.73
N ALA A 420 19.33 18.29 7.37
CA ALA A 420 19.80 17.70 8.61
C ALA A 420 21.21 17.08 8.47
N THR A 421 21.83 16.73 9.60
CA THR A 421 23.11 16.01 9.61
C THR A 421 22.98 14.67 8.88
N PRO A 422 24.02 14.21 8.16
CA PRO A 422 23.98 12.97 7.39
C PRO A 422 23.40 11.80 8.21
N GLY A 423 22.52 10.99 7.62
CA GLY A 423 21.79 9.98 8.40
C GLY A 423 21.12 8.88 7.58
N GLU A 424 20.86 7.76 8.25
CA GLU A 424 20.08 6.64 7.74
C GLU A 424 18.70 6.65 8.41
N TRP A 425 17.63 6.47 7.63
CA TRP A 425 16.24 6.67 8.04
C TRP A 425 15.39 5.50 7.61
N ILE A 426 14.32 5.20 8.33
CA ILE A 426 13.39 4.11 8.01
C ILE A 426 11.94 4.57 8.12
N SER A 427 11.11 3.98 7.28
CA SER A 427 9.65 3.98 7.45
C SER A 427 9.13 2.64 6.93
N ALA A 428 8.92 1.69 7.86
CA ALA A 428 8.68 0.29 7.56
C ALA A 428 7.94 -0.43 8.70
N GLY A 429 7.48 -1.66 8.44
CA GLY A 429 6.84 -2.49 9.46
C GLY A 429 5.42 -2.07 9.80
N TYR A 430 4.58 -1.83 8.79
CA TYR A 430 3.22 -1.31 8.98
C TYR A 430 2.21 -2.36 9.49
N ASN A 431 2.60 -3.61 9.74
CA ASN A 431 1.71 -4.65 10.29
C ASN A 431 0.42 -4.87 9.48
N GLY A 432 0.50 -4.75 8.15
CA GLY A 432 -0.66 -4.85 7.23
C GLY A 432 -1.49 -3.57 7.09
N GLN A 433 -1.04 -2.47 7.74
CA GLN A 433 -1.77 -1.20 7.86
C GLN A 433 -1.13 -0.08 7.05
N GLU A 434 -0.58 -0.37 5.87
CA GLU A 434 0.10 0.61 5.02
C GLU A 434 -0.80 1.82 4.71
N THR A 435 -2.11 1.59 4.49
CA THR A 435 -3.09 2.65 4.21
C THR A 435 -3.38 3.55 5.41
N ALA A 436 -3.01 3.14 6.62
CA ALA A 436 -3.20 3.91 7.85
C ALA A 436 -1.94 4.67 8.28
N PHE A 437 -0.74 4.34 7.78
CA PHE A 437 0.50 4.97 8.26
C PHE A 437 1.40 5.54 7.16
N ALA A 438 1.48 4.87 6.00
CA ALA A 438 2.70 4.95 5.19
C ALA A 438 2.96 6.33 4.55
N LEU A 439 1.92 7.07 4.15
CA LEU A 439 2.09 8.38 3.50
C LEU A 439 2.67 9.42 4.46
N LEU A 440 2.01 9.59 5.61
CA LEU A 440 2.44 10.57 6.61
C LEU A 440 3.73 10.15 7.32
N SER A 441 4.01 8.86 7.45
CA SER A 441 5.31 8.40 7.94
C SER A 441 6.44 8.79 6.98
N GLY A 442 6.20 8.68 5.66
CA GLY A 442 7.10 9.22 4.65
C GLY A 442 7.29 10.74 4.76
N HIS A 443 6.19 11.49 4.94
CA HIS A 443 6.27 12.93 5.15
C HIS A 443 7.09 13.32 6.38
N ALA A 444 6.90 12.63 7.50
CA ALA A 444 7.62 12.85 8.74
C ALA A 444 9.14 12.69 8.55
N VAL A 445 9.57 11.59 7.91
CA VAL A 445 10.97 11.36 7.57
C VAL A 445 11.51 12.46 6.65
N GLY A 446 10.75 12.85 5.63
CA GLY A 446 11.17 13.92 4.70
C GLY A 446 11.32 15.29 5.38
N ILE A 447 10.44 15.63 6.32
CA ILE A 447 10.52 16.88 7.11
C ILE A 447 11.76 16.87 8.01
N GLN A 448 12.04 15.75 8.68
CA GLN A 448 13.22 15.60 9.52
C GLN A 448 14.51 15.73 8.70
N ILE A 449 14.56 15.15 7.49
CA ILE A 449 15.72 15.29 6.58
C ILE A 449 15.89 16.74 6.13
N ALA A 450 14.79 17.47 5.90
CA ALA A 450 14.82 18.89 5.58
C ALA A 450 15.21 19.79 6.77
N GLY A 451 15.33 19.24 7.98
CA GLY A 451 15.63 20.00 9.21
C GLY A 451 14.52 20.98 9.58
N MET A 452 13.26 20.65 9.28
CA MET A 452 12.10 21.53 9.41
C MET A 452 11.08 21.03 10.45
N GLU A 453 11.44 20.07 11.30
CA GLU A 453 10.52 19.45 12.26
C GLU A 453 9.95 20.42 13.31
N ASN A 454 10.65 21.51 13.59
CA ASN A 454 10.26 22.53 14.56
C ASN A 454 9.59 23.75 13.92
N GLU A 455 9.48 23.78 12.59
CA GLU A 455 8.92 24.90 11.84
C GLU A 455 7.41 24.77 11.67
N GLU A 456 6.74 25.91 11.58
CA GLU A 456 5.31 25.97 11.32
C GLU A 456 5.06 25.80 9.82
N LEU A 457 4.77 24.57 9.38
CA LEU A 457 4.60 24.27 7.96
C LEU A 457 3.16 24.55 7.52
N GLU A 458 2.99 25.13 6.33
CA GLU A 458 1.67 25.27 5.73
C GLU A 458 1.06 23.90 5.43
N MET A 459 -0.26 23.82 5.55
CA MET A 459 -1.03 22.66 5.09
C MET A 459 -1.02 22.62 3.56
N VAL A 460 -0.77 21.45 2.99
CA VAL A 460 -0.82 21.21 1.54
C VAL A 460 -1.56 19.90 1.28
N PRO A 461 -2.14 19.68 0.08
CA PRO A 461 -2.82 18.42 -0.20
C PRO A 461 -1.93 17.21 0.08
N GLY A 462 -2.38 16.32 0.96
CA GLY A 462 -1.65 15.12 1.37
C GLY A 462 -0.69 15.29 2.56
N ARG A 463 -0.63 16.48 3.18
CA ARG A 463 0.21 16.71 4.36
C ARG A 463 -0.44 17.74 5.32
N PRO A 464 -0.67 17.38 6.59
CA PRO A 464 -1.10 18.32 7.62
C PRO A 464 -0.15 19.52 7.74
N GLY A 465 -0.72 20.68 8.07
CA GLY A 465 0.06 21.84 8.50
C GLY A 465 0.53 21.71 9.95
N GLY A 466 1.17 22.76 10.44
CA GLY A 466 1.71 22.80 11.81
C GLY A 466 3.13 22.27 11.92
N ARG A 467 3.61 22.12 13.15
CA ARG A 467 4.91 21.50 13.42
C ARG A 467 4.79 19.99 13.33
N LEU A 468 5.90 19.31 13.05
CA LEU A 468 5.89 17.85 12.93
C LEU A 468 5.33 17.18 14.18
N ASN A 469 5.74 17.64 15.37
CA ASN A 469 5.29 17.07 16.63
C ASN A 469 3.80 17.31 16.95
N ASP A 470 3.09 18.17 16.20
CA ASP A 470 1.67 18.43 16.44
C ASP A 470 0.78 17.27 15.94
N TRP A 471 1.28 16.48 14.98
CA TRP A 471 0.54 15.36 14.39
C TRP A 471 1.33 14.06 14.33
N PHE A 472 2.67 14.08 14.32
CA PHE A 472 3.48 12.88 14.30
C PHE A 472 3.67 12.30 15.73
N PRO A 473 3.25 11.05 15.99
CA PRO A 473 3.46 10.37 17.27
C PRO A 473 4.92 9.90 17.40
N LYS A 474 5.82 10.86 17.64
CA LYS A 474 7.27 10.63 17.67
C LYS A 474 7.69 9.62 18.73
N GLU A 475 7.11 9.69 19.93
CA GLU A 475 7.46 8.82 21.06
C GLU A 475 7.05 7.37 20.79
N GLU A 476 5.96 7.18 20.05
CA GLU A 476 5.43 5.88 19.72
C GLU A 476 6.02 5.31 18.44
N LEU A 477 6.46 6.13 17.48
CA LEU A 477 6.89 5.69 16.15
C LEU A 477 8.40 5.81 15.87
N SER A 478 9.16 6.54 16.67
CA SER A 478 10.63 6.60 16.54
C SER A 478 11.32 5.33 17.03
N LEU A 479 12.59 5.17 16.65
CA LEU A 479 13.44 4.05 17.01
C LEU A 479 14.35 4.44 18.18
N ASP A 480 13.80 4.51 19.39
CA ASP A 480 14.61 4.56 20.62
C ASP A 480 14.81 3.16 21.21
N ASP A 481 15.73 3.02 22.17
CA ASP A 481 16.08 1.73 22.74
C ASP A 481 14.86 1.03 23.39
N ASP A 482 13.99 1.81 24.04
CA ASP A 482 12.76 1.29 24.66
C ASP A 482 11.80 0.74 23.61
N ARG A 483 11.64 1.44 22.47
CA ARG A 483 10.86 0.99 21.33
C ARG A 483 11.46 -0.26 20.73
N MET A 484 12.76 -0.29 20.48
CA MET A 484 13.43 -1.42 19.86
C MET A 484 13.27 -2.69 20.70
N MET A 485 13.23 -2.59 22.03
CA MET A 485 12.90 -3.71 22.91
C MET A 485 11.43 -4.17 22.77
N ARG A 486 10.46 -3.26 22.76
CA ARG A 486 9.02 -3.60 22.63
C ARG A 486 8.65 -4.17 21.26
N ALA A 487 9.27 -3.64 20.21
CA ALA A 487 9.00 -4.03 18.83
C ALA A 487 9.73 -5.33 18.41
N ASN A 488 10.67 -5.81 19.23
CA ASN A 488 11.36 -7.06 18.95
C ASN A 488 10.46 -8.27 19.27
N LEU A 489 10.12 -9.04 18.23
CA LEU A 489 9.36 -10.29 18.35
C LEU A 489 10.17 -11.44 18.97
N GLY A 490 11.46 -11.22 19.24
CA GLY A 490 12.42 -12.28 19.59
C GLY A 490 12.66 -13.23 18.43
N SER A 491 13.51 -14.23 18.63
CA SER A 491 13.45 -15.44 17.79
C SER A 491 12.14 -16.15 18.13
N LEU A 492 11.09 -15.90 17.35
CA LEU A 492 9.88 -16.74 17.32
C LEU A 492 10.37 -18.18 17.16
N GLY A 493 10.32 -18.93 18.28
CA GLY A 493 10.87 -20.28 18.41
C GLY A 493 10.01 -21.33 17.73
#